data_AF-A0A946HCW5-F1
#
_entry.id   AF-A0A946HCW5-F1
#
_cell.length_a   1.000
_cell.length_b   1.000
_cell.length_c   1.000
_cell.angle_alpha   90.00
_cell.angle_beta   90.00
_cell.angle_gamma   90.00
#
_symmetry.space_group_name_H-M   'P 1'
#
loop_
_entity.id
_entity.type
_entity.pdbx_description
1 polymer ?
#
loop_
_entity_poly.entity_id
_entity_poly.type
_entity_poly.pdbx_seq_one_letter_code
_entity_poly.pdbx_strand_id
1 'polypeptide(L)'
;MLAVWDGQPFESGKSCTEVWIDGTRHENQAAPPADIRGQWQVAVATDEGELELGFTLTGSTKSPKIAVQYQEKTLSPSRFHYEGNEVGITFSGGPFGEEGYARFGGTVGTDGKIRGNVASAGYPEYSFVATRTGDVEEKTETPESSDQAADASGADAPVARGGRRGAGGRRGAGRRGQGGGRWPGATASGDRPSRRGGKIDSSHFEGSIDRDIAMPMGAYGTTEGPYAPAAVLITDATIWTCGPDGILEQADLLVIGGKVVEVGQNLSATKGAHVIDGTGLHVTPGLIDPHSHTAIRGGVNEGTQAVTAEVRIGDAVDCEDINIYRQLAGGVTTAQLLHGSANPIGGQSALVKWRWGSSSQEMKIDNAPKMIKFALGENVKQSNWGNEATGRYPQTRMGVEQLIRDSFHAATEYRDAWRAWETADRSTMLPPRRDLELDTLVEILEGDRWIHCHSYRQDEILMLMRVAEDFGFRIGTFQHILEGYKVAPEMARHGASGSTFSDWWAYKFEVYDAIPYNGALMRRAGVNVSFNSDSDELARRLNLEAAKAVKYGNVPPEEALKFVTINPAFQLHLDDRVGSLEPGKDGDFVIWSGDPLSGYSMCLQTW
;
A
#
# COMPACT_ATOMS: atom_id res chain seq x y z
N MET A 1 19.27 24.39 -0.98
CA MET A 1 18.87 23.81 0.33
C MET A 1 20.14 23.64 1.17
N LEU A 2 20.14 24.09 2.42
CA LEU A 2 21.26 23.99 3.37
C LEU A 2 20.75 23.35 4.66
N ALA A 3 21.43 22.34 5.19
CA ALA A 3 21.08 21.72 6.47
C ALA A 3 22.14 22.05 7.52
N VAL A 4 21.71 22.53 8.68
CA VAL A 4 22.56 22.85 9.83
C VAL A 4 22.39 21.76 10.88
N TRP A 5 23.50 21.30 11.45
CA TRP A 5 23.55 20.23 12.44
C TRP A 5 24.28 20.72 13.70
N ASP A 6 23.90 20.20 14.86
CA ASP A 6 24.55 20.47 16.17
C ASP A 6 25.82 19.62 16.43
N GLY A 7 26.40 19.08 15.36
CA GLY A 7 27.60 18.26 15.34
C GLY A 7 27.88 17.72 13.94
N GLN A 8 28.77 16.73 13.83
CA GLN A 8 28.91 16.06 12.53
C GLN A 8 27.63 15.30 12.19
N PRO A 9 27.14 15.42 10.95
CA PRO A 9 26.04 14.58 10.48
C PRO A 9 26.35 13.09 10.70
N PHE A 10 25.33 12.32 11.11
CA PHE A 10 25.39 10.87 11.35
C PHE A 10 26.15 10.40 12.61
N GLU A 11 26.71 11.31 13.40
CA GLU A 11 27.17 10.97 14.75
C GLU A 11 25.98 10.73 15.70
N SER A 12 26.13 9.76 16.61
CA SER A 12 25.09 9.41 17.58
C SER A 12 24.75 10.62 18.47
N GLY A 13 23.45 10.92 18.57
CA GLY A 13 22.94 12.03 19.38
C GLY A 13 23.06 13.41 18.73
N LYS A 14 23.46 13.49 17.45
CA LYS A 14 23.44 14.72 16.67
C LYS A 14 22.18 14.84 15.85
N SER A 15 21.64 16.03 15.79
CA SER A 15 20.38 16.34 15.13
C SER A 15 20.57 17.46 14.11
N CYS A 16 19.82 17.38 13.01
CA CYS A 16 19.68 18.53 12.13
C CYS A 16 18.85 19.56 12.87
N THR A 17 19.44 20.71 13.19
CA THR A 17 18.79 21.77 13.95
C THR A 17 17.96 22.68 13.06
N GLU A 18 18.35 22.82 11.79
CA GLU A 18 17.69 23.73 10.84
C GLU A 18 17.86 23.26 9.41
N VAL A 19 16.84 23.50 8.59
CA VAL A 19 16.90 23.36 7.14
C VAL A 19 16.55 24.70 6.52
N TRP A 20 17.36 25.15 5.57
CA TRP A 20 17.17 26.37 4.83
C TRP A 20 16.73 26.05 3.40
N ILE A 21 15.55 26.52 3.02
CA ILE A 21 14.96 26.33 1.71
C ILE A 21 14.79 27.71 1.09
N ASP A 22 15.46 27.96 -0.05
CA ASP A 22 15.45 29.25 -0.75
C ASP A 22 15.74 30.47 0.15
N GLY A 23 16.69 30.29 1.08
CA GLY A 23 17.07 31.34 2.04
C GLY A 23 16.09 31.52 3.20
N THR A 24 15.01 30.73 3.26
CA THR A 24 14.08 30.69 4.37
C THR A 24 14.52 29.64 5.39
N ARG A 25 14.68 30.05 6.64
CA ARG A 25 15.07 29.19 7.77
C ARG A 25 13.86 28.41 8.28
N HIS A 26 13.97 27.10 8.29
CA HIS A 26 13.03 26.18 8.94
C HIS A 26 13.77 25.52 10.12
N GLU A 27 13.47 25.97 11.33
CA GLU A 27 14.02 25.36 12.53
C GLU A 27 13.39 23.97 12.73
N ASN A 28 14.24 22.95 12.88
CA ASN A 28 13.82 21.61 13.24
C ASN A 28 13.83 21.47 14.78
N GLN A 29 12.99 22.26 15.43
CA GLN A 29 12.73 22.15 16.86
C GLN A 29 11.45 21.32 17.07
N ALA A 30 11.58 20.20 17.77
CA ALA A 30 10.42 19.50 18.30
C ALA A 30 9.65 20.46 19.21
N ALA A 31 8.32 20.50 19.07
CA ALA A 31 7.48 21.27 19.98
C ALA A 31 7.78 20.85 21.44
N PRO A 32 7.82 21.80 22.40
CA PRO A 32 8.06 21.46 23.79
C PRO A 32 7.01 20.42 24.23
N PRO A 33 7.43 19.35 24.94
CA PRO A 33 6.52 18.29 25.35
C PRO A 33 5.40 18.87 26.24
N ALA A 34 4.20 18.32 26.10
CA ALA A 34 3.04 18.72 26.89
C ALA A 34 3.29 18.53 28.41
N ASP A 35 2.74 19.40 29.25
CA ASP A 35 2.81 19.19 30.70
C ASP A 35 1.81 18.11 31.13
N ILE A 36 2.32 16.89 31.31
CA ILE A 36 1.53 15.72 31.70
C ILE A 36 1.33 15.57 33.22
N ARG A 37 1.85 16.48 34.04
CA ARG A 37 1.70 16.41 35.51
C ARG A 37 0.23 16.58 35.90
N GLY A 38 -0.21 15.86 36.91
CA GLY A 38 -1.62 15.86 37.33
C GLY A 38 -2.10 14.48 37.76
N GLN A 39 -3.35 14.44 38.18
CA GLN A 39 -4.10 13.22 38.40
C GLN A 39 -4.83 12.84 37.13
N TRP A 40 -4.84 11.54 36.81
CA TRP A 40 -5.42 11.00 35.59
C TRP A 40 -6.24 9.76 35.91
N GLN A 41 -7.43 9.69 35.32
CA GLN A 41 -8.24 8.50 35.26
C GLN A 41 -7.93 7.76 33.96
N VAL A 42 -7.58 6.48 34.07
CA VAL A 42 -7.20 5.63 32.95
C VAL A 42 -8.24 4.54 32.80
N ALA A 43 -8.87 4.47 31.63
CA ALA A 43 -9.76 3.39 31.25
C ALA A 43 -9.03 2.49 30.24
N VAL A 44 -8.95 1.20 30.52
CA VAL A 44 -8.43 0.16 29.63
C VAL A 44 -9.61 -0.69 29.15
N ALA A 45 -9.82 -0.74 27.84
CA ALA A 45 -10.90 -1.54 27.26
C ALA A 45 -10.45 -3.00 27.13
N THR A 46 -11.09 -3.91 27.88
CA THR A 46 -10.78 -5.35 27.87
C THR A 46 -12.01 -6.17 27.46
N ASP A 47 -11.80 -7.45 27.16
CA ASP A 47 -12.86 -8.39 26.75
C ASP A 47 -13.94 -8.58 27.84
N GLU A 48 -13.59 -8.35 29.11
CA GLU A 48 -14.50 -8.49 30.27
C GLU A 48 -15.12 -7.14 30.72
N GLY A 49 -14.79 -6.03 30.04
CA GLY A 49 -15.28 -4.69 30.35
C GLY A 49 -14.18 -3.63 30.44
N GLU A 50 -14.48 -2.46 31.01
CA GLU A 50 -13.50 -1.40 31.24
C GLU A 50 -12.81 -1.59 32.60
N LEU A 51 -11.47 -1.60 32.57
CA LEU A 51 -10.63 -1.57 33.77
C LEU A 51 -10.19 -0.14 34.05
N GLU A 52 -10.30 0.27 35.30
CA GLU A 52 -9.95 1.63 35.75
C GLU A 52 -8.66 1.64 36.56
N LEU A 53 -7.73 2.54 36.19
CA LEU A 53 -6.53 2.85 36.95
C LEU A 53 -6.45 4.36 37.21
N GLY A 54 -5.78 4.75 38.30
CA GLY A 54 -5.42 6.14 38.58
C GLY A 54 -3.93 6.37 38.35
N PHE A 55 -3.55 7.31 37.49
CA PHE A 55 -2.16 7.76 37.41
C PHE A 55 -1.99 9.11 38.10
N THR A 56 -0.96 9.22 38.92
CA THR A 56 -0.53 10.47 39.52
C THR A 56 0.86 10.79 39.00
N LEU A 57 0.96 11.83 38.18
CA LEU A 57 2.19 12.29 37.54
C LEU A 57 2.71 13.54 38.24
N THR A 58 3.92 13.48 38.81
CA THR A 58 4.56 14.54 39.61
C THR A 58 6.00 14.82 39.14
N GLY A 59 6.71 15.75 39.78
CA GLY A 59 8.09 16.09 39.45
C GLY A 59 8.17 17.23 38.42
N SER A 60 9.16 17.17 37.52
CA SER A 60 9.37 18.21 36.50
C SER A 60 8.85 17.79 35.13
N THR A 61 8.59 18.76 34.26
CA THR A 61 8.18 18.52 32.86
C THR A 61 9.22 17.75 32.05
N LYS A 62 10.50 17.82 32.43
CA LYS A 62 11.61 17.09 31.77
C LYS A 62 11.91 15.73 32.38
N SER A 63 11.44 15.47 33.60
CA SER A 63 11.68 14.20 34.30
C SER A 63 10.50 13.89 35.22
N PRO A 64 9.32 13.61 34.65
CA PRO A 64 8.14 13.30 35.44
C PRO A 64 8.34 11.96 36.17
N LYS A 65 7.65 11.84 37.30
CA LYS A 65 7.53 10.59 38.07
C LYS A 65 6.08 10.17 38.05
N ILE A 66 5.83 8.86 38.07
CA ILE A 66 4.48 8.30 38.05
C ILE A 66 4.26 7.42 39.29
N ALA A 67 3.11 7.60 39.92
CA ALA A 67 2.52 6.64 40.84
C ALA A 67 1.24 6.10 40.22
N VAL A 68 1.04 4.79 40.24
CA VAL A 68 -0.13 4.15 39.64
C VAL A 68 -0.97 3.51 40.74
N GLN A 69 -2.27 3.75 40.71
CA GLN A 69 -3.26 3.17 41.62
C GLN A 69 -4.16 2.23 40.84
N TYR A 70 -4.39 1.04 41.39
CA TYR A 70 -5.34 0.08 40.86
C TYR A 70 -6.06 -0.58 42.03
N GLN A 71 -7.39 -0.44 42.08
CA GLN A 71 -8.20 -0.83 43.24
C GLN A 71 -7.64 -0.21 44.53
N GLU A 72 -7.43 -1.00 45.59
CA GLU A 72 -6.84 -0.54 46.86
C GLU A 72 -5.29 -0.64 46.89
N LYS A 73 -4.64 -0.95 45.76
CA LYS A 73 -3.19 -1.15 45.67
C LYS A 73 -2.50 0.01 44.96
N THR A 74 -1.36 0.43 45.52
CA THR A 74 -0.39 1.28 44.81
C THR A 74 0.61 0.39 44.08
N LEU A 75 0.75 0.62 42.78
CA LEU A 75 1.63 -0.10 41.89
C LEU A 75 2.85 0.75 41.56
N SER A 76 4.02 0.13 41.65
CA SER A 76 5.29 0.76 41.28
C SER A 76 5.76 0.22 39.93
N PRO A 77 5.81 1.04 38.87
CA PRO A 77 6.36 0.59 37.60
C PRO A 77 7.86 0.37 37.71
N SER A 78 8.37 -0.65 37.03
CA SER A 78 9.80 -0.93 36.91
C SER A 78 10.50 0.05 35.96
N ARG A 79 9.75 0.66 35.03
CA ARG A 79 10.25 1.72 34.15
C ARG A 79 9.16 2.72 33.79
N PHE A 80 9.54 4.00 33.73
CA PHE A 80 8.72 5.08 33.19
C PHE A 80 9.60 5.96 32.30
N HIS A 81 9.09 6.34 31.13
CA HIS A 81 9.73 7.34 30.26
C HIS A 81 8.70 8.26 29.63
N TYR A 82 9.11 9.51 29.40
CA TYR A 82 8.34 10.53 28.71
C TYR A 82 9.28 11.34 27.81
N GLU A 83 9.08 11.26 26.49
CA GLU A 83 9.90 11.94 25.49
C GLU A 83 9.06 12.30 24.26
N GLY A 84 9.14 13.53 23.75
CA GLY A 84 8.49 13.90 22.48
C GLY A 84 6.96 13.71 22.43
N ASN A 85 6.27 13.79 23.58
CA ASN A 85 4.85 13.43 23.79
C ASN A 85 4.51 11.94 23.82
N GLU A 86 5.50 11.06 23.74
CA GLU A 86 5.35 9.63 23.97
C GLU A 86 5.53 9.31 25.46
N VAL A 87 4.60 8.51 26.00
CA VAL A 87 4.56 8.04 27.38
C VAL A 87 4.69 6.52 27.37
N GLY A 88 5.65 6.00 28.11
CA GLY A 88 5.77 4.55 28.30
C GLY A 88 5.97 4.14 29.75
N ILE A 89 5.16 3.21 30.22
CA ILE A 89 5.18 2.67 31.58
C ILE A 89 5.34 1.15 31.49
N THR A 90 6.22 0.56 32.29
CA THR A 90 6.44 -0.89 32.34
C THR A 90 6.36 -1.39 33.77
N PHE A 91 5.67 -2.52 33.97
CA PHE A 91 5.55 -3.21 35.25
C PHE A 91 6.21 -4.59 35.16
N SER A 92 7.00 -4.95 36.18
CA SER A 92 7.54 -6.30 36.35
C SER A 92 6.54 -7.08 37.21
N GLY A 93 5.77 -7.97 36.60
CA GLY A 93 4.50 -8.49 37.12
C GLY A 93 3.35 -7.59 36.67
N GLY A 94 2.31 -8.16 36.07
CA GLY A 94 1.19 -7.38 35.56
C GLY A 94 0.44 -6.68 36.70
N PRO A 95 -0.02 -5.43 36.52
CA PRO A 95 -0.91 -4.77 37.49
C PRO A 95 -2.23 -5.53 37.71
N PHE A 96 -2.51 -6.47 36.79
CA PHE A 96 -3.65 -7.37 36.71
C PHE A 96 -3.43 -8.71 37.45
N GLY A 97 -2.29 -8.92 38.13
CA GLY A 97 -2.02 -10.14 38.93
C GLY A 97 -1.41 -11.31 38.16
N GLU A 98 -0.82 -11.05 36.99
CA GLU A 98 -0.25 -12.05 36.07
C GLU A 98 1.28 -12.22 36.24
N GLU A 99 1.79 -13.43 35.99
CA GLU A 99 3.24 -13.66 35.81
C GLU A 99 3.70 -13.07 34.47
N GLY A 100 4.73 -12.21 34.48
CA GLY A 100 5.28 -11.60 33.25
C GLY A 100 5.54 -10.11 33.38
N TYR A 101 5.30 -9.34 32.30
CA TYR A 101 5.39 -7.88 32.29
C TYR A 101 4.14 -7.28 31.67
N ALA A 102 3.80 -6.04 32.05
CA ALA A 102 2.80 -5.24 31.36
C ALA A 102 3.39 -3.90 30.95
N ARG A 103 3.14 -3.47 29.72
CA ARG A 103 3.66 -2.22 29.16
C ARG A 103 2.52 -1.37 28.63
N PHE A 104 2.39 -0.16 29.17
CA PHE A 104 1.56 0.89 28.61
C PHE A 104 2.46 1.72 27.69
N GLY A 105 2.03 1.93 26.45
CA GLY A 105 2.67 2.85 25.51
C GLY A 105 1.61 3.73 24.86
N GLY A 106 1.79 5.04 24.88
CA GLY A 106 0.80 5.96 24.34
C GLY A 106 1.35 7.35 24.07
N THR A 107 0.56 8.18 23.43
CA THR A 107 0.93 9.55 23.07
C THR A 107 -0.06 10.56 23.65
N VAL A 108 0.44 11.72 24.06
CA VAL A 108 -0.39 12.86 24.47
C VAL A 108 -1.00 13.50 23.22
N GLY A 109 -2.32 13.43 23.08
CA GLY A 109 -3.06 14.06 21.99
C GLY A 109 -3.19 15.58 22.18
N THR A 110 -3.53 16.29 21.10
CA THR A 110 -3.79 17.74 21.12
C THR A 110 -5.01 18.12 21.97
N ASP A 111 -5.87 17.15 22.29
CA ASP A 111 -7.01 17.29 23.20
C ASP A 111 -6.63 17.06 24.68
N GLY A 112 -5.35 16.92 24.98
CA GLY A 112 -4.82 16.78 26.34
C GLY A 112 -5.04 15.41 26.98
N LYS A 113 -5.49 14.41 26.21
CA LYS A 113 -5.64 13.01 26.68
C LYS A 113 -4.45 12.17 26.26
N ILE A 114 -4.12 11.15 27.05
CA ILE A 114 -3.12 10.15 26.66
C ILE A 114 -3.87 8.96 26.09
N ARG A 115 -3.53 8.56 24.87
CA ARG A 115 -4.11 7.37 24.23
C ARG A 115 -3.01 6.43 23.82
N GLY A 116 -3.28 5.15 23.94
CA GLY A 116 -2.31 4.14 23.56
C GLY A 116 -2.80 2.76 23.88
N ASN A 117 -1.84 1.86 24.02
CA ASN A 117 -2.09 0.45 24.20
C ASN A 117 -1.39 -0.10 25.43
N VAL A 118 -1.93 -1.19 25.96
CA VAL A 118 -1.40 -1.99 27.05
C VAL A 118 -1.10 -3.38 26.49
N ALA A 119 0.17 -3.76 26.48
CA ALA A 119 0.61 -5.10 26.09
C ALA A 119 1.06 -5.89 27.32
N SER A 120 0.61 -7.13 27.47
CA SER A 120 1.05 -8.08 28.50
C SER A 120 1.48 -9.40 27.85
N ALA A 121 2.25 -10.22 28.57
CA ALA A 121 2.61 -11.56 28.13
C ALA A 121 1.41 -12.54 28.12
N GLY A 122 0.34 -12.24 28.87
CA GLY A 122 -0.82 -13.12 29.07
C GLY A 122 -2.08 -12.77 28.27
N TYR A 123 -2.16 -11.60 27.64
CA TYR A 123 -3.39 -11.10 26.98
C TYR A 123 -3.08 -10.30 25.70
N PRO A 124 -4.07 -10.17 24.78
CA PRO A 124 -3.95 -9.28 23.63
C PRO A 124 -3.71 -7.82 24.02
N GLU A 125 -3.22 -7.04 23.06
CA GLU A 125 -2.95 -5.61 23.23
C GLU A 125 -4.28 -4.84 23.39
N TYR A 126 -4.51 -4.27 24.58
CA TYR A 126 -5.73 -3.52 24.89
C TYR A 126 -5.52 -2.02 24.73
N SER A 127 -6.50 -1.30 24.16
CA SER A 127 -6.44 0.16 24.11
C SER A 127 -6.73 0.78 25.48
N PHE A 128 -6.06 1.88 25.80
CA PHE A 128 -6.37 2.72 26.95
C PHE A 128 -6.52 4.19 26.59
N VAL A 129 -7.32 4.89 27.40
CA VAL A 129 -7.45 6.34 27.39
C VAL A 129 -7.25 6.87 28.80
N ALA A 130 -6.27 7.75 28.98
CA ALA A 130 -6.10 8.52 30.21
C ALA A 130 -6.67 9.93 30.04
N THR A 131 -7.55 10.32 30.96
CA THR A 131 -8.16 11.65 31.04
C THR A 131 -7.73 12.32 32.33
N ARG A 132 -7.19 13.54 32.25
CA ARG A 132 -6.78 14.33 33.43
C ARG A 132 -8.00 14.68 34.27
N THR A 133 -7.94 14.38 35.57
CA THR A 133 -9.03 14.60 36.54
C THR A 133 -8.73 15.70 37.55
N GLY A 134 -7.47 16.12 37.67
CA GLY A 134 -7.08 17.23 38.54
C GLY A 134 -5.59 17.53 38.50
N ASP A 135 -5.19 18.57 39.20
CA ASP A 135 -3.78 18.93 39.42
C ASP A 135 -3.27 18.32 40.72
N VAL A 136 -1.97 18.08 40.83
CA VAL A 136 -1.36 17.63 42.09
C VAL A 136 -0.87 18.87 42.85
N GLU A 137 -1.42 19.13 44.04
CA GLU A 137 -0.84 20.13 44.96
C GLU A 137 0.47 19.57 45.52
N GLU A 138 1.61 20.16 45.15
CA GLU A 138 2.89 19.86 45.79
C GLU A 138 2.92 20.47 47.19
N LYS A 139 3.06 19.63 48.23
CA LYS A 139 3.46 20.10 49.56
C LYS A 139 4.87 20.65 49.46
N THR A 140 5.03 21.96 49.54
CA THR A 140 6.32 22.61 49.80
C THR A 140 6.80 22.26 51.20
N GLU A 141 7.82 21.41 51.31
CA GLU A 141 8.58 21.22 52.55
C GLU A 141 9.80 22.16 52.57
N THR A 142 9.83 23.02 53.58
CA THR A 142 10.94 23.88 54.02
C THR A 142 12.09 23.00 54.53
N PRO A 143 13.38 23.36 54.32
CA PRO A 143 14.48 22.48 54.70
C PRO A 143 14.83 22.67 56.18
N GLU A 144 14.84 21.59 56.96
CA GLU A 144 15.62 21.57 58.21
C GLU A 144 16.16 20.18 58.55
N SER A 145 17.42 20.23 59.00
CA SER A 145 18.29 19.17 59.47
C SER A 145 17.76 18.42 60.70
N SER A 146 18.06 17.14 60.84
CA SER A 146 19.01 16.61 61.84
C SER A 146 18.83 15.11 62.07
N ASP A 147 19.94 14.54 62.51
CA ASP A 147 20.23 13.20 62.98
C ASP A 147 19.19 12.49 63.88
N GLN A 148 19.35 11.16 63.89
CA GLN A 148 19.09 10.20 64.98
C GLN A 148 17.67 9.66 65.22
N ALA A 149 17.52 8.40 64.81
CA ALA A 149 17.30 7.20 65.63
C ALA A 149 16.14 7.11 66.64
N ALA A 150 15.52 5.91 66.59
CA ALA A 150 14.72 5.22 67.61
C ALA A 150 13.31 5.81 67.86
N ASP A 151 12.27 5.07 68.23
CA ASP A 151 11.87 3.66 68.31
C ASP A 151 10.38 3.73 68.74
N ALA A 152 9.63 2.66 68.49
CA ALA A 152 8.47 2.22 69.24
C ALA A 152 7.13 3.02 69.23
N SER A 153 6.16 2.35 68.60
CA SER A 153 4.91 1.86 69.25
C SER A 153 3.69 2.78 69.44
N GLY A 154 2.52 2.15 69.29
CA GLY A 154 1.22 2.59 69.85
C GLY A 154 0.32 3.28 68.83
N ALA A 155 -0.58 2.57 68.13
CA ALA A 155 -1.91 2.20 68.63
C ALA A 155 -2.68 3.40 69.22
N ASP A 156 -3.62 3.96 68.48
CA ASP A 156 -5.05 3.69 68.70
C ASP A 156 -5.91 4.68 67.90
N ALA A 157 -6.87 4.11 67.16
CA ALA A 157 -8.10 4.76 66.76
C ALA A 157 -8.93 5.08 68.05
N PRO A 158 -10.04 5.85 68.08
CA PRO A 158 -11.14 5.59 67.15
C PRO A 158 -12.25 6.67 66.97
N VAL A 159 -13.25 6.26 66.19
CA VAL A 159 -14.70 6.54 66.34
C VAL A 159 -15.26 7.92 65.89
N ALA A 160 -15.84 7.85 64.70
CA ALA A 160 -17.27 7.97 64.37
C ALA A 160 -18.07 9.26 64.65
N ARG A 161 -18.85 9.63 63.63
CA ARG A 161 -20.34 9.78 63.57
C ARG A 161 -20.65 10.51 62.26
N GLY A 162 -21.70 10.24 61.49
CA GLY A 162 -22.83 9.34 61.63
C GLY A 162 -23.98 9.88 60.78
N GLY A 163 -24.65 8.98 60.05
CA GLY A 163 -26.02 9.15 59.51
C GLY A 163 -26.20 10.06 58.28
N ARG A 164 -27.24 9.89 57.44
CA ARG A 164 -28.37 8.94 57.44
C ARG A 164 -29.20 9.15 56.16
N ARG A 165 -29.89 8.08 55.71
CA ARG A 165 -31.08 7.98 54.81
C ARG A 165 -30.75 8.03 53.30
N GLY A 166 -31.05 7.02 52.47
CA GLY A 166 -32.19 6.08 52.39
C GLY A 166 -33.26 6.72 51.48
N ALA A 167 -33.90 6.13 50.47
CA ALA A 167 -34.12 4.78 49.90
C ALA A 167 -34.53 5.04 48.40
N GLY A 168 -34.73 4.12 47.44
CA GLY A 168 -34.88 2.67 47.35
C GLY A 168 -35.52 2.33 45.97
N GLY A 169 -35.46 1.06 45.54
CA GLY A 169 -36.31 0.46 44.48
C GLY A 169 -35.55 -0.08 43.24
N ARG A 170 -35.02 -1.32 43.24
CA ARG A 170 -35.60 -2.61 42.72
C ARG A 170 -36.08 -2.57 41.25
N ARG A 171 -35.33 -3.16 40.31
CA ARG A 171 -35.34 -4.58 39.81
C ARG A 171 -36.57 -4.97 38.96
N GLY A 172 -36.32 -5.49 37.74
CA GLY A 172 -37.26 -6.37 37.03
C GLY A 172 -36.92 -6.59 35.55
N ALA A 173 -36.33 -7.74 35.23
CA ALA A 173 -36.09 -8.24 33.87
C ALA A 173 -37.35 -8.91 33.27
N GLY A 174 -37.49 -8.95 31.94
CA GLY A 174 -38.52 -9.77 31.28
C GLY A 174 -38.64 -9.68 29.75
N ARG A 175 -37.91 -10.56 29.04
CA ARG A 175 -38.22 -11.31 27.80
C ARG A 175 -38.91 -10.67 26.55
N ARG A 176 -38.21 -10.87 25.41
CA ARG A 176 -38.62 -11.34 24.06
C ARG A 176 -39.92 -10.80 23.42
N GLY A 177 -39.75 -10.17 22.25
CA GLY A 177 -40.77 -10.10 21.20
C GLY A 177 -40.13 -9.74 19.85
N GLN A 178 -40.26 -10.61 18.85
CA GLN A 178 -40.03 -10.29 17.44
C GLN A 178 -40.99 -9.17 17.02
N GLY A 179 -40.50 -8.16 16.31
CA GLY A 179 -41.34 -7.09 15.76
C GLY A 179 -40.62 -6.39 14.61
N GLY A 180 -41.12 -6.61 13.39
CA GLY A 180 -40.69 -5.87 12.21
C GLY A 180 -40.98 -4.38 12.35
N GLY A 181 -39.93 -3.56 12.20
CA GLY A 181 -40.01 -2.11 12.23
C GLY A 181 -40.52 -1.55 10.91
N ARG A 182 -41.84 -1.32 10.86
CA ARG A 182 -42.55 -0.55 9.85
C ARG A 182 -42.32 0.95 10.11
N TRP A 183 -41.75 1.68 9.15
CA TRP A 183 -41.68 3.15 9.20
C TRP A 183 -43.11 3.75 9.12
N PRO A 184 -43.46 4.76 9.94
CA PRO A 184 -44.80 5.31 9.98
C PRO A 184 -45.12 6.17 8.75
N GLY A 185 -46.33 5.97 8.23
CA GLY A 185 -46.79 6.50 6.95
C GLY A 185 -47.03 8.01 6.92
N ALA A 186 -46.62 8.62 5.80
CA ALA A 186 -47.16 9.89 5.35
C ALA A 186 -48.60 9.67 4.83
N THR A 187 -49.50 10.52 5.30
CA THR A 187 -50.92 10.56 4.94
C THR A 187 -51.10 10.87 3.45
N ALA A 188 -51.92 10.05 2.78
CA ALA A 188 -52.28 10.23 1.38
C ALA A 188 -53.37 11.31 1.23
N SER A 189 -53.00 12.45 0.63
CA SER A 189 -53.91 13.27 -0.18
C SER A 189 -53.07 14.22 -1.04
N GLY A 190 -52.82 13.83 -2.29
CA GLY A 190 -52.08 14.60 -3.28
C GLY A 190 -51.90 13.76 -4.53
N ASP A 191 -52.38 14.28 -5.66
CA ASP A 191 -52.50 13.62 -6.96
C ASP A 191 -51.30 12.75 -7.36
N ARG A 192 -51.57 11.53 -7.82
CA ARG A 192 -50.59 10.72 -8.55
C ARG A 192 -50.48 11.25 -9.98
N PRO A 193 -49.33 11.82 -10.42
CA PRO A 193 -49.19 12.23 -11.81
C PRO A 193 -49.08 10.99 -12.69
N SER A 194 -49.86 11.00 -13.78
CA SER A 194 -49.96 9.93 -14.77
C SER A 194 -48.61 9.61 -15.41
N ARG A 195 -48.30 8.31 -15.55
CA ARG A 195 -47.25 7.78 -16.43
C ARG A 195 -47.56 8.09 -17.90
N ARG A 196 -47.15 9.24 -18.38
CA ARG A 196 -46.71 9.48 -19.75
C ARG A 196 -45.41 10.26 -19.65
N GLY A 197 -44.28 9.58 -19.87
CA GLY A 197 -42.99 10.24 -19.93
C GLY A 197 -43.03 11.29 -21.04
N GLY A 198 -43.01 12.56 -20.63
CA GLY A 198 -42.62 13.62 -21.55
C GLY A 198 -41.21 13.29 -22.04
N LYS A 199 -40.97 13.40 -23.35
CA LYS A 199 -39.61 13.46 -23.85
C LYS A 199 -38.90 14.55 -23.08
N ILE A 200 -37.85 14.19 -22.36
CA ILE A 200 -36.95 15.18 -21.77
C ILE A 200 -36.41 15.97 -22.96
N ASP A 201 -36.72 17.26 -22.98
CA ASP A 201 -36.21 18.16 -23.99
C ASP A 201 -34.72 18.39 -23.71
N SER A 202 -33.88 17.63 -24.41
CA SER A 202 -32.42 17.72 -24.30
C SER A 202 -31.87 19.01 -24.91
N SER A 203 -32.69 19.87 -25.52
CA SER A 203 -32.26 21.16 -26.07
C SER A 203 -31.85 22.17 -24.99
N HIS A 204 -32.15 21.90 -23.71
CA HIS A 204 -31.69 22.71 -22.57
C HIS A 204 -30.49 22.14 -21.83
N PHE A 205 -29.93 21.00 -22.26
CA PHE A 205 -28.57 20.60 -21.89
C PHE A 205 -27.55 21.30 -22.80
N GLU A 206 -27.67 22.63 -22.91
CA GLU A 206 -26.65 23.52 -23.48
C GLU A 206 -25.74 24.08 -22.38
N GLY A 207 -25.61 23.38 -21.25
CA GLY A 207 -24.52 23.60 -20.33
C GLY A 207 -23.26 22.99 -20.92
N SER A 208 -22.63 23.65 -21.89
CA SER A 208 -21.22 23.38 -22.17
C SER A 208 -20.49 23.58 -20.85
N ILE A 209 -19.96 22.49 -20.28
CA ILE A 209 -18.95 22.61 -19.25
C ILE A 209 -17.91 23.57 -19.83
N ASP A 210 -17.65 24.66 -19.11
CA ASP A 210 -16.69 25.67 -19.51
C ASP A 210 -15.40 24.97 -19.96
N ARG A 211 -14.93 25.23 -21.18
CA ARG A 211 -13.82 24.47 -21.78
C ARG A 211 -12.46 24.89 -21.21
N ASP A 212 -12.45 25.91 -20.36
CA ASP A 212 -11.26 26.42 -19.69
C ASP A 212 -11.11 25.85 -18.26
N ILE A 213 -11.63 24.65 -18.02
CA ILE A 213 -11.40 23.94 -16.76
C ILE A 213 -10.04 23.23 -16.83
N ALA A 214 -9.17 23.56 -15.87
CA ALA A 214 -7.89 22.90 -15.72
C ALA A 214 -8.09 21.42 -15.33
N MET A 215 -7.55 20.50 -16.12
CA MET A 215 -7.67 19.06 -15.90
C MET A 215 -6.32 18.43 -15.53
N PRO A 216 -6.28 17.48 -14.56
CA PRO A 216 -7.39 17.14 -13.67
C PRO A 216 -7.65 18.29 -12.67
N MET A 217 -8.82 18.29 -12.04
CA MET A 217 -9.20 19.35 -11.12
C MET A 217 -8.23 19.43 -9.95
N GLY A 218 -7.62 20.61 -9.73
CA GLY A 218 -6.72 20.84 -8.61
C GLY A 218 -5.52 21.73 -8.96
N ALA A 219 -4.60 21.86 -7.99
CA ALA A 219 -3.46 22.78 -8.08
C ALA A 219 -2.46 22.46 -9.22
N TYR A 220 -2.50 21.25 -9.77
CA TYR A 220 -1.61 20.77 -10.84
C TYR A 220 -2.36 20.50 -12.16
N GLY A 221 -3.63 20.91 -12.26
CA GLY A 221 -4.39 20.82 -13.50
C GLY A 221 -3.88 21.79 -14.56
N THR A 222 -4.07 21.45 -15.84
CA THR A 222 -3.72 22.31 -16.97
C THR A 222 -4.93 22.54 -17.87
N THR A 223 -5.08 23.75 -18.41
CA THR A 223 -6.18 24.11 -19.34
C THR A 223 -5.87 23.74 -20.79
N GLU A 224 -4.59 23.65 -21.14
CA GLU A 224 -4.15 23.42 -22.53
C GLU A 224 -4.00 21.93 -22.88
N GLY A 225 -4.20 21.03 -21.90
CA GLY A 225 -4.00 19.58 -22.06
C GLY A 225 -2.52 19.22 -22.32
N PRO A 226 -2.20 17.93 -22.49
CA PRO A 226 -0.85 17.52 -22.83
C PRO A 226 -0.47 18.00 -24.25
N TYR A 227 0.71 18.59 -24.38
CA TYR A 227 1.25 18.98 -25.69
C TYR A 227 1.50 17.74 -26.57
N ALA A 228 0.78 17.64 -27.69
CA ALA A 228 0.79 16.48 -28.57
C ALA A 228 1.14 16.85 -30.03
N PRO A 229 2.42 17.11 -30.35
CA PRO A 229 2.85 17.39 -31.71
C PRO A 229 2.69 16.15 -32.61
N ALA A 230 2.43 16.37 -33.91
CA ALA A 230 2.24 15.29 -34.87
C ALA A 230 3.51 14.45 -35.11
N ALA A 231 4.68 15.07 -34.92
CA ALA A 231 5.98 14.43 -34.99
C ALA A 231 6.95 15.05 -33.98
N VAL A 232 7.81 14.24 -33.39
CA VAL A 232 8.91 14.64 -32.52
C VAL A 232 10.20 14.07 -33.09
N LEU A 233 11.23 14.90 -33.22
CA LEU A 233 12.59 14.47 -33.55
C LEU A 233 13.52 14.90 -32.43
N ILE A 234 14.19 13.95 -31.79
CA ILE A 234 15.31 14.22 -30.89
C ILE A 234 16.59 14.02 -31.70
N THR A 235 17.53 14.95 -31.62
CA THR A 235 18.82 14.86 -32.32
C THR A 235 20.01 14.78 -31.38
N ASP A 236 21.07 14.04 -31.74
CA ASP A 236 22.36 14.01 -31.03
C ASP A 236 22.30 13.60 -29.54
N ALA A 237 21.41 12.66 -29.19
CA ALA A 237 21.27 12.12 -27.84
C ALA A 237 22.07 10.82 -27.63
N THR A 238 22.25 10.43 -26.36
CA THR A 238 22.58 9.04 -26.01
C THR A 238 21.31 8.23 -25.82
N ILE A 239 20.97 7.36 -26.77
CA ILE A 239 19.70 6.61 -26.78
C ILE A 239 19.94 5.20 -26.24
N TRP A 240 19.26 4.88 -25.14
CA TRP A 240 19.18 3.54 -24.57
C TRP A 240 17.96 2.87 -25.19
N THR A 241 18.13 2.07 -26.24
CA THR A 241 16.97 1.50 -26.93
C THR A 241 16.23 0.46 -26.09
N CYS A 242 16.92 -0.18 -25.14
CA CYS A 242 16.47 -1.38 -24.42
C CYS A 242 16.02 -2.53 -25.34
N GLY A 243 16.33 -2.45 -26.63
CA GLY A 243 16.10 -3.47 -27.64
C GLY A 243 17.42 -4.08 -28.13
N PRO A 244 17.42 -4.74 -29.30
CA PRO A 244 18.61 -5.37 -29.87
C PRO A 244 19.76 -4.42 -30.19
N ASP A 245 19.47 -3.14 -30.48
CA ASP A 245 20.47 -2.14 -30.87
C ASP A 245 21.26 -1.56 -29.69
N GLY A 246 20.87 -1.89 -28.45
CA GLY A 246 21.58 -1.49 -27.24
C GLY A 246 21.60 0.02 -27.00
N ILE A 247 22.77 0.55 -26.65
CA ILE A 247 22.98 1.99 -26.42
C ILE A 247 23.63 2.61 -27.67
N LEU A 248 23.01 3.64 -28.20
CA LEU A 248 23.49 4.41 -29.36
C LEU A 248 23.93 5.80 -28.91
N GLU A 249 25.16 6.17 -29.24
CA GLU A 249 25.70 7.52 -29.00
C GLU A 249 25.51 8.41 -30.24
N GLN A 250 25.30 9.72 -30.01
CA GLN A 250 25.10 10.71 -31.08
C GLN A 250 23.99 10.29 -32.04
N ALA A 251 22.87 9.85 -31.46
CA ALA A 251 21.77 9.24 -32.16
C ALA A 251 20.51 10.10 -32.08
N ASP A 252 19.63 9.88 -33.05
CA ASP A 252 18.38 10.59 -33.24
C ASP A 252 17.21 9.61 -33.06
N LEU A 253 16.11 10.12 -32.49
CA LEU A 253 14.84 9.40 -32.33
C LEU A 253 13.73 10.14 -33.08
N LEU A 254 13.10 9.47 -34.04
CA LEU A 254 11.94 10.02 -34.76
C LEU A 254 10.65 9.32 -34.33
N VAL A 255 9.72 10.09 -33.78
CA VAL A 255 8.37 9.65 -33.41
C VAL A 255 7.35 10.40 -34.28
N ILE A 256 6.44 9.67 -34.91
CA ILE A 256 5.35 10.25 -35.73
C ILE A 256 4.04 9.60 -35.32
N GLY A 257 3.01 10.41 -35.06
CA GLY A 257 1.68 9.91 -34.70
C GLY A 257 1.67 9.02 -33.46
N GLY A 258 2.55 9.29 -32.49
CA GLY A 258 2.68 8.51 -31.26
C GLY A 258 3.37 7.15 -31.45
N LYS A 259 4.08 6.94 -32.55
CA LYS A 259 4.85 5.71 -32.83
C LYS A 259 6.31 6.01 -33.12
N VAL A 260 7.21 5.17 -32.63
CA VAL A 260 8.62 5.19 -33.04
C VAL A 260 8.68 4.79 -34.51
N VAL A 261 9.25 5.66 -35.34
CA VAL A 261 9.45 5.40 -36.78
C VAL A 261 10.86 4.90 -37.03
N GLU A 262 11.85 5.57 -36.43
CA GLU A 262 13.26 5.29 -36.67
C GLU A 262 14.11 5.73 -35.49
N VAL A 263 15.17 4.97 -35.22
CA VAL A 263 16.25 5.30 -34.29
C VAL A 263 17.55 5.10 -35.05
N GLY A 264 18.41 6.12 -35.09
CA GLY A 264 19.59 6.05 -35.95
C GLY A 264 20.44 7.32 -35.88
N GLN A 265 21.17 7.64 -36.94
CA GLN A 265 21.96 8.87 -37.03
C GLN A 265 21.53 9.69 -38.25
N ASN A 266 21.60 11.01 -38.14
CA ASN A 266 21.32 11.96 -39.22
C ASN A 266 19.88 11.84 -39.76
N LEU A 267 18.92 11.64 -38.86
CA LEU A 267 17.50 11.59 -39.22
C LEU A 267 17.02 13.00 -39.61
N SER A 268 16.17 13.06 -40.62
CA SER A 268 15.63 14.33 -41.11
C SER A 268 14.30 14.66 -40.46
N ALA A 269 14.15 15.89 -39.98
CA ALA A 269 12.88 16.38 -39.44
C ALA A 269 11.79 16.34 -40.51
N THR A 270 10.65 15.74 -40.17
CA THR A 270 9.44 15.89 -40.98
C THR A 270 8.94 17.35 -40.85
N LYS A 271 8.31 17.89 -41.90
CA LYS A 271 7.79 19.27 -41.87
C LYS A 271 6.83 19.47 -40.69
N GLY A 272 7.17 20.40 -39.79
CA GLY A 272 6.37 20.70 -38.59
C GLY A 272 6.64 19.79 -37.39
N ALA A 273 7.67 18.94 -37.44
CA ALA A 273 8.12 18.18 -36.28
C ALA A 273 8.61 19.11 -35.16
N HIS A 274 8.29 18.74 -33.92
CA HIS A 274 8.90 19.33 -32.73
C HIS A 274 10.33 18.78 -32.60
N VAL A 275 11.33 19.64 -32.77
CA VAL A 275 12.74 19.23 -32.74
C VAL A 275 13.33 19.53 -31.37
N ILE A 276 13.94 18.53 -30.75
CA ILE A 276 14.61 18.60 -29.45
C ILE A 276 16.10 18.36 -29.67
N ASP A 277 16.94 19.31 -29.23
CA ASP A 277 18.38 19.12 -29.17
C ASP A 277 18.71 18.22 -27.97
N GLY A 278 19.17 17.00 -28.27
CA GLY A 278 19.54 15.96 -27.33
C GLY A 278 21.01 16.00 -26.90
N THR A 279 21.79 17.00 -27.32
CA THR A 279 23.22 17.08 -26.99
C THR A 279 23.46 16.96 -25.48
N GLY A 280 24.16 15.91 -25.06
CA GLY A 280 24.46 15.61 -23.66
C GLY A 280 23.29 15.06 -22.83
N LEU A 281 22.14 14.83 -23.46
CA LEU A 281 20.96 14.21 -22.85
C LEU A 281 20.95 12.70 -23.13
N HIS A 282 20.23 11.98 -22.28
CA HIS A 282 20.00 10.55 -22.44
C HIS A 282 18.52 10.29 -22.69
N VAL A 283 18.20 9.36 -23.59
CA VAL A 283 16.82 8.99 -23.91
C VAL A 283 16.61 7.51 -23.65
N THR A 284 15.52 7.16 -22.97
CA THR A 284 15.12 5.77 -22.68
C THR A 284 13.67 5.56 -23.12
N PRO A 285 13.19 4.31 -23.27
CA PRO A 285 11.76 4.04 -23.26
C PRO A 285 11.15 4.56 -21.95
N GLY A 286 9.84 4.79 -21.99
CA GLY A 286 9.03 4.97 -20.79
C GLY A 286 9.26 3.82 -19.81
N LEU A 287 9.48 4.15 -18.54
CA LEU A 287 9.59 3.13 -17.49
C LEU A 287 8.22 2.51 -17.22
N ILE A 288 8.22 1.24 -16.82
CA ILE A 288 7.03 0.43 -16.63
C ILE A 288 7.01 -0.14 -15.22
N ASP A 289 5.92 0.10 -14.49
CA ASP A 289 5.68 -0.49 -13.18
C ASP A 289 4.72 -1.70 -13.28
N PRO A 290 5.22 -2.95 -13.20
CA PRO A 290 4.36 -4.13 -13.28
C PRO A 290 3.62 -4.43 -11.97
N HIS A 291 3.82 -3.62 -10.91
CA HIS A 291 3.09 -3.78 -9.64
C HIS A 291 2.80 -2.43 -8.98
N SER A 292 1.64 -1.86 -9.26
CA SER A 292 1.23 -0.59 -8.69
C SER A 292 -0.13 -0.64 -7.99
N HIS A 293 -0.21 0.11 -6.89
CA HIS A 293 -1.45 0.42 -6.16
C HIS A 293 -1.85 1.89 -6.30
N THR A 294 -1.15 2.64 -7.15
CA THR A 294 -1.39 4.06 -7.44
C THR A 294 -2.69 4.26 -8.21
N ALA A 295 -3.36 5.39 -8.01
CA ALA A 295 -4.57 5.77 -8.76
C ALA A 295 -5.70 4.75 -8.64
N ILE A 296 -5.85 4.11 -7.46
CA ILE A 296 -6.96 3.21 -7.14
C ILE A 296 -7.80 3.84 -6.03
N ARG A 297 -9.04 4.21 -6.35
CA ARG A 297 -9.97 4.85 -5.39
C ARG A 297 -10.86 3.84 -4.70
N GLY A 298 -11.15 4.08 -3.43
CA GLY A 298 -12.14 3.30 -2.66
C GLY A 298 -11.60 2.02 -2.02
N GLY A 299 -10.28 1.81 -2.06
CA GLY A 299 -9.62 0.65 -1.49
C GLY A 299 -9.15 -0.34 -2.56
N VAL A 300 -8.01 -0.98 -2.30
CA VAL A 300 -7.32 -1.83 -3.28
C VAL A 300 -7.81 -3.28 -3.26
N ASN A 301 -8.42 -3.75 -2.16
CA ASN A 301 -8.88 -5.13 -2.00
C ASN A 301 -10.34 -5.21 -1.59
N GLU A 302 -11.08 -6.17 -2.16
CA GLU A 302 -12.31 -6.68 -1.54
C GLU A 302 -11.93 -7.76 -0.51
N GLY A 303 -11.54 -7.34 0.68
CA GLY A 303 -10.96 -8.22 1.70
C GLY A 303 -11.94 -9.09 2.48
N THR A 304 -13.25 -8.98 2.22
CA THR A 304 -14.28 -9.70 2.98
C THR A 304 -14.42 -11.18 2.58
N GLN A 305 -13.98 -11.54 1.37
CA GLN A 305 -13.98 -12.92 0.86
C GLN A 305 -12.56 -13.38 0.49
N ALA A 306 -12.34 -14.68 0.30
CA ALA A 306 -11.02 -15.20 -0.05
C ALA A 306 -10.79 -15.36 -1.56
N VAL A 307 -11.88 -15.42 -2.31
CA VAL A 307 -11.92 -15.44 -3.77
C VAL A 307 -12.82 -14.29 -4.18
N THR A 308 -12.29 -13.40 -5.01
CA THR A 308 -13.00 -12.21 -5.50
C THR A 308 -12.64 -11.95 -6.97
N ALA A 309 -12.58 -13.02 -7.78
CA ALA A 309 -12.09 -12.96 -9.15
C ALA A 309 -12.94 -12.05 -10.06
N GLU A 310 -14.19 -11.78 -9.70
CA GLU A 310 -15.14 -10.97 -10.44
C GLU A 310 -14.91 -9.45 -10.31
N VAL A 311 -14.22 -8.99 -9.26
CA VAL A 311 -13.98 -7.54 -9.04
C VAL A 311 -12.81 -7.03 -9.89
N ARG A 312 -12.87 -5.76 -10.30
CA ARG A 312 -12.03 -5.19 -11.35
C ARG A 312 -11.41 -3.87 -10.92
N ILE A 313 -10.08 -3.77 -10.89
CA ILE A 313 -9.40 -2.49 -10.65
C ILE A 313 -9.74 -1.45 -11.71
N GLY A 314 -10.03 -1.90 -12.93
CA GLY A 314 -10.47 -1.02 -14.02
C GLY A 314 -11.71 -0.18 -13.67
N ASP A 315 -12.55 -0.62 -12.74
CA ASP A 315 -13.75 0.12 -12.32
C ASP A 315 -13.45 1.19 -11.25
N ALA A 316 -12.22 1.20 -10.71
CA ALA A 316 -11.78 2.03 -9.58
C ALA A 316 -10.57 2.94 -9.91
N VAL A 317 -10.21 3.08 -11.19
CA VAL A 317 -9.09 3.95 -11.61
C VAL A 317 -9.42 5.42 -11.34
N ASP A 318 -8.55 6.10 -10.60
CA ASP A 318 -8.66 7.50 -10.21
C ASP A 318 -7.75 8.40 -11.04
N CYS A 319 -8.29 9.05 -12.05
CA CYS A 319 -7.50 9.92 -12.92
C CYS A 319 -7.08 11.25 -12.28
N GLU A 320 -7.53 11.54 -11.06
CA GLU A 320 -7.18 12.77 -10.32
C GLU A 320 -6.04 12.54 -9.30
N ASP A 321 -5.55 11.31 -9.16
CA ASP A 321 -4.46 11.01 -8.23
C ASP A 321 -3.16 11.70 -8.62
N ILE A 322 -2.69 12.61 -7.78
CA ILE A 322 -1.45 13.38 -7.98
C ILE A 322 -0.21 12.49 -8.20
N ASN A 323 -0.24 11.24 -7.74
CA ASN A 323 0.86 10.32 -7.94
C ASN A 323 1.04 9.94 -9.41
N ILE A 324 0.01 10.07 -10.26
CA ILE A 324 0.15 9.94 -11.73
C ILE A 324 1.14 10.98 -12.25
N TYR A 325 0.96 12.25 -11.88
CA TYR A 325 1.88 13.33 -12.25
C TYR A 325 3.29 13.07 -11.72
N ARG A 326 3.42 12.62 -10.47
CA ARG A 326 4.72 12.33 -9.85
C ARG A 326 5.45 11.17 -10.50
N GLN A 327 4.73 10.14 -10.94
CA GLN A 327 5.28 9.01 -11.67
C GLN A 327 5.74 9.41 -13.07
N LEU A 328 4.94 10.21 -13.78
CA LEU A 328 5.37 10.81 -15.06
C LEU A 328 6.63 11.66 -14.88
N ALA A 329 6.72 12.46 -13.81
CA ALA A 329 7.91 13.23 -13.47
C ALA A 329 9.12 12.36 -13.06
N GLY A 330 8.92 11.05 -12.82
CA GLY A 330 9.96 10.05 -12.60
C GLY A 330 10.26 9.18 -13.83
N GLY A 331 9.63 9.45 -14.97
CA GLY A 331 9.80 8.69 -16.21
C GLY A 331 8.92 7.44 -16.34
N VAL A 332 8.00 7.19 -15.39
CA VAL A 332 7.06 6.06 -15.50
C VAL A 332 5.89 6.44 -16.38
N THR A 333 5.65 5.65 -17.42
CA THR A 333 4.60 5.89 -18.43
C THR A 333 3.52 4.83 -18.40
N THR A 334 3.85 3.60 -18.01
CA THR A 334 2.94 2.45 -18.05
C THR A 334 2.93 1.77 -16.69
N ALA A 335 1.76 1.31 -16.25
CA ALA A 335 1.63 0.56 -15.02
C ALA A 335 0.59 -0.55 -15.12
N GLN A 336 0.81 -1.64 -14.37
CA GLN A 336 -0.25 -2.57 -14.00
C GLN A 336 -0.82 -2.14 -12.65
N LEU A 337 -2.12 -1.81 -12.64
CA LEU A 337 -2.88 -1.58 -11.42
C LEU A 337 -3.57 -2.86 -11.01
N LEU A 338 -3.34 -3.29 -9.78
CA LEU A 338 -3.77 -4.60 -9.32
C LEU A 338 -4.23 -4.56 -7.87
N HIS A 339 -5.01 -5.57 -7.48
CA HIS A 339 -5.37 -5.80 -6.09
C HIS A 339 -4.09 -6.03 -5.26
N GLY A 340 -4.20 -5.87 -3.94
CA GLY A 340 -3.12 -6.14 -2.99
C GLY A 340 -3.00 -7.64 -2.71
N SER A 341 -2.62 -7.99 -1.48
CA SER A 341 -2.36 -9.38 -1.09
C SER A 341 -3.31 -9.88 0.01
N ALA A 342 -4.54 -9.38 0.06
CA ALA A 342 -5.51 -9.79 1.08
C ALA A 342 -6.15 -11.16 0.78
N ASN A 343 -6.32 -11.49 -0.50
CA ASN A 343 -7.09 -12.64 -0.97
C ASN A 343 -6.16 -13.67 -1.65
N PRO A 344 -6.29 -14.98 -1.36
CA PRO A 344 -5.66 -16.03 -2.16
C PRO A 344 -5.88 -15.86 -3.67
N ILE A 345 -7.13 -15.60 -4.07
CA ILE A 345 -7.51 -15.20 -5.42
C ILE A 345 -8.16 -13.82 -5.29
N GLY A 346 -7.42 -12.78 -5.65
CA GLY A 346 -7.94 -11.42 -5.72
C GLY A 346 -8.67 -11.18 -7.03
N GLY A 347 -8.85 -9.90 -7.37
CA GLY A 347 -9.56 -9.51 -8.59
C GLY A 347 -8.66 -9.15 -9.76
N GLN A 348 -9.33 -8.77 -10.84
CA GLN A 348 -8.75 -8.47 -12.15
C GLN A 348 -7.96 -7.15 -12.13
N SER A 349 -6.81 -7.14 -12.79
CA SER A 349 -5.97 -5.94 -12.93
C SER A 349 -6.43 -5.03 -14.07
N ALA A 350 -5.90 -3.80 -14.11
CA ALA A 350 -6.00 -2.90 -15.25
C ALA A 350 -4.60 -2.48 -15.70
N LEU A 351 -4.34 -2.51 -17.01
CA LEU A 351 -3.12 -1.96 -17.59
C LEU A 351 -3.40 -0.55 -18.07
N VAL A 352 -2.55 0.39 -17.67
CA VAL A 352 -2.75 1.82 -17.93
C VAL A 352 -1.49 2.46 -18.50
N LYS A 353 -1.70 3.50 -19.30
CA LYS A 353 -0.70 4.53 -19.58
C LYS A 353 -1.05 5.80 -18.84
N TRP A 354 -0.07 6.38 -18.19
CA TRP A 354 -0.23 7.63 -17.48
C TRP A 354 -0.38 8.79 -18.47
N ARG A 355 -1.52 9.47 -18.36
CA ARG A 355 -1.86 10.63 -19.19
C ARG A 355 -2.50 11.67 -18.30
N TRP A 356 -1.68 12.51 -17.69
CA TRP A 356 -2.16 13.52 -16.73
C TRP A 356 -3.21 14.44 -17.39
N GLY A 357 -4.38 14.53 -16.77
CA GLY A 357 -5.54 15.28 -17.29
C GLY A 357 -6.47 14.50 -18.21
N SER A 358 -6.14 13.25 -18.56
CA SER A 358 -7.08 12.34 -19.24
C SER A 358 -8.06 11.70 -18.26
N SER A 359 -9.16 11.16 -18.77
CA SER A 359 -10.12 10.40 -17.97
C SER A 359 -9.59 9.01 -17.58
N SER A 360 -10.20 8.40 -16.55
CA SER A 360 -9.88 7.05 -16.10
C SER A 360 -10.03 5.98 -17.20
N GLN A 361 -10.88 6.19 -18.20
CA GLN A 361 -11.03 5.25 -19.33
C GLN A 361 -9.92 5.45 -20.36
N GLU A 362 -9.60 6.70 -20.70
CA GLU A 362 -8.53 7.03 -21.66
C GLU A 362 -7.14 6.62 -21.15
N MET A 363 -6.93 6.48 -19.84
CA MET A 363 -5.68 5.94 -19.29
C MET A 363 -5.54 4.44 -19.54
N LYS A 364 -6.63 3.68 -19.70
CA LYS A 364 -6.55 2.23 -19.91
C LYS A 364 -5.95 1.93 -21.27
N ILE A 365 -5.16 0.86 -21.33
CA ILE A 365 -4.64 0.36 -22.60
C ILE A 365 -5.76 -0.40 -23.32
N ASP A 366 -6.11 0.07 -24.51
CA ASP A 366 -7.11 -0.59 -25.35
C ASP A 366 -6.67 -2.01 -25.71
N ASN A 367 -7.63 -2.95 -25.61
CA ASN A 367 -7.41 -4.38 -25.84
C ASN A 367 -6.23 -4.96 -25.03
N ALA A 368 -6.00 -4.43 -23.82
CA ALA A 368 -4.98 -4.92 -22.92
C ALA A 368 -5.14 -6.42 -22.63
N PRO A 369 -4.03 -7.17 -22.53
CA PRO A 369 -4.02 -8.52 -21.96
C PRO A 369 -4.76 -8.59 -20.61
N LYS A 370 -5.52 -9.66 -20.40
CA LYS A 370 -6.29 -9.86 -19.17
C LYS A 370 -5.39 -10.43 -18.08
N MET A 371 -5.42 -9.79 -16.91
CA MET A 371 -4.56 -10.12 -15.78
C MET A 371 -5.39 -10.26 -14.50
N ILE A 372 -4.93 -11.06 -13.55
CA ILE A 372 -5.56 -11.22 -12.23
C ILE A 372 -4.51 -11.37 -11.12
N LYS A 373 -4.80 -10.78 -9.96
CA LYS A 373 -3.94 -10.87 -8.78
C LYS A 373 -4.26 -12.10 -7.96
N PHE A 374 -3.24 -12.89 -7.65
CA PHE A 374 -3.26 -13.95 -6.64
C PHE A 374 -2.34 -13.56 -5.49
N ALA A 375 -2.49 -14.18 -4.31
CA ALA A 375 -1.54 -13.98 -3.24
C ALA A 375 -1.33 -15.23 -2.39
N LEU A 376 -0.10 -15.37 -1.88
CA LEU A 376 0.35 -16.42 -0.99
C LEU A 376 0.89 -15.79 0.30
N GLY A 377 1.41 -16.60 1.21
CA GLY A 377 2.16 -16.14 2.37
C GLY A 377 1.33 -15.74 3.57
N GLU A 378 1.95 -14.94 4.43
CA GLU A 378 1.42 -14.53 5.72
C GLU A 378 0.16 -13.65 5.61
N ASN A 379 0.02 -12.91 4.51
CA ASN A 379 -1.04 -11.92 4.32
C ASN A 379 -2.41 -12.57 4.09
N VAL A 380 -2.47 -13.54 3.18
CA VAL A 380 -3.71 -14.20 2.82
C VAL A 380 -4.25 -15.10 3.92
N LYS A 381 -3.36 -15.59 4.78
CA LYS A 381 -3.70 -16.33 6.01
C LYS A 381 -3.85 -15.43 7.25
N GLN A 382 -3.81 -14.11 7.06
CA GLN A 382 -4.13 -13.08 8.07
C GLN A 382 -3.26 -13.13 9.34
N SER A 383 -1.98 -13.52 9.19
CA SER A 383 -1.06 -13.77 10.32
C SER A 383 -0.86 -12.58 11.25
N ASN A 384 -1.00 -11.36 10.71
CA ASN A 384 -0.73 -10.11 11.42
C ASN A 384 -2.01 -9.30 11.69
N TRP A 385 -3.19 -9.91 11.56
CA TRP A 385 -4.47 -9.19 11.62
C TRP A 385 -5.17 -9.34 12.99
N GLY A 386 -4.48 -9.96 13.96
CA GLY A 386 -5.00 -10.19 15.31
C GLY A 386 -5.99 -11.36 15.41
N ASN A 387 -6.35 -11.72 16.64
CA ASN A 387 -7.21 -12.89 16.91
C ASN A 387 -8.66 -12.71 16.43
N GLU A 388 -9.12 -11.47 16.27
CA GLU A 388 -10.47 -11.14 15.82
C GLU A 388 -10.66 -11.32 14.31
N ALA A 389 -9.58 -11.29 13.52
CA ALA A 389 -9.61 -11.44 12.06
C ALA A 389 -9.53 -12.92 11.61
N THR A 390 -9.98 -13.87 12.42
CA THR A 390 -9.87 -15.33 12.16
C THR A 390 -11.11 -15.94 11.49
N GLY A 391 -12.14 -15.14 11.21
CA GLY A 391 -13.43 -15.62 10.68
C GLY A 391 -13.43 -16.05 9.20
N ARG A 392 -12.35 -15.77 8.46
CA ARG A 392 -12.26 -16.07 7.01
C ARG A 392 -11.30 -17.24 6.77
N TYR A 393 -11.79 -18.27 6.07
CA TYR A 393 -10.93 -19.33 5.55
C TYR A 393 -10.12 -18.80 4.34
N PRO A 394 -8.82 -19.08 4.22
CA PRO A 394 -7.98 -19.97 5.02
C PRO A 394 -7.11 -19.25 6.07
N GLN A 395 -6.71 -19.97 7.13
CA GLN A 395 -5.79 -19.48 8.19
C GLN A 395 -4.43 -20.19 8.19
N THR A 396 -4.18 -21.04 7.19
CA THR A 396 -2.92 -21.82 7.04
C THR A 396 -2.48 -21.85 5.58
N ARG A 397 -1.18 -22.05 5.33
CA ARG A 397 -0.65 -22.21 3.96
C ARG A 397 -1.26 -23.42 3.23
N MET A 398 -1.54 -24.51 3.96
CA MET A 398 -2.25 -25.67 3.41
C MET A 398 -3.68 -25.31 2.99
N GLY A 399 -4.38 -24.49 3.78
CA GLY A 399 -5.71 -24.02 3.42
C GLY A 399 -5.70 -23.07 2.21
N VAL A 400 -4.63 -22.29 2.02
CA VAL A 400 -4.46 -21.46 0.81
C VAL A 400 -4.36 -22.34 -0.43
N GLU A 401 -3.51 -23.36 -0.41
CA GLU A 401 -3.42 -24.33 -1.52
C GLU A 401 -4.78 -25.00 -1.77
N GLN A 402 -5.42 -25.52 -0.72
CA GLN A 402 -6.69 -26.23 -0.86
C GLN A 402 -7.78 -25.34 -1.44
N LEU A 403 -7.89 -24.09 -0.96
CA LEU A 403 -8.87 -23.13 -1.50
C LEU A 403 -8.65 -22.90 -3.00
N ILE A 404 -7.40 -22.68 -3.43
CA ILE A 404 -7.09 -22.43 -4.84
C ILE A 404 -7.48 -23.65 -5.69
N ARG A 405 -7.16 -24.87 -5.21
CA ARG A 405 -7.55 -26.11 -5.89
C ARG A 405 -9.06 -26.28 -5.98
N ASP A 406 -9.78 -26.04 -4.89
CA ASP A 406 -11.24 -26.13 -4.85
C ASP A 406 -11.88 -25.16 -5.85
N SER A 407 -11.38 -23.92 -5.93
CA SER A 407 -11.85 -22.92 -6.89
C SER A 407 -11.65 -23.36 -8.35
N PHE A 408 -10.51 -23.97 -8.69
CA PHE A 408 -10.26 -24.45 -10.05
C PHE A 408 -11.01 -25.76 -10.38
N HIS A 409 -11.29 -26.60 -9.40
CA HIS A 409 -12.22 -27.72 -9.57
C HIS A 409 -13.63 -27.21 -9.90
N ALA A 410 -14.14 -26.24 -9.13
CA ALA A 410 -15.43 -25.63 -9.40
C ALA A 410 -15.49 -24.95 -10.79
N ALA A 411 -14.42 -24.25 -11.18
CA ALA A 411 -14.32 -23.65 -12.51
C ALA A 411 -14.30 -24.69 -13.64
N THR A 412 -13.63 -25.83 -13.43
CA THR A 412 -13.59 -26.95 -14.38
C THR A 412 -14.99 -27.54 -14.59
N GLU A 413 -15.69 -27.85 -13.50
CA GLU A 413 -17.07 -28.36 -13.56
C GLU A 413 -18.03 -27.37 -14.23
N TYR A 414 -17.89 -26.09 -13.90
CA TYR A 414 -18.67 -25.01 -14.49
C TYR A 414 -18.45 -24.89 -16.01
N ARG A 415 -17.19 -24.89 -16.45
CA ARG A 415 -16.84 -24.88 -17.88
C ARG A 415 -17.42 -26.09 -18.60
N ASP A 416 -17.26 -27.27 -18.04
CA ASP A 416 -17.69 -28.52 -18.67
C ASP A 416 -19.22 -28.58 -18.77
N ALA A 417 -19.95 -28.04 -17.79
CA ALA A 417 -21.39 -27.87 -17.84
C ALA A 417 -21.84 -26.92 -18.97
N TRP A 418 -21.12 -25.80 -19.17
CA TRP A 418 -21.39 -24.89 -20.30
C TRP A 418 -21.14 -25.56 -21.64
N ARG A 419 -20.00 -26.24 -21.81
CA ARG A 419 -19.66 -27.00 -23.04
C ARG A 419 -20.68 -28.09 -23.34
N ALA A 420 -21.15 -28.80 -22.32
CA ALA A 420 -22.21 -29.81 -22.47
C ALA A 420 -23.52 -29.18 -22.94
N TRP A 421 -23.92 -28.04 -22.37
CA TRP A 421 -25.12 -27.32 -22.80
C TRP A 421 -25.00 -26.76 -24.22
N GLU A 422 -23.84 -26.23 -24.61
CA GLU A 422 -23.59 -25.69 -25.95
C GLU A 422 -23.72 -26.75 -27.07
N THR A 423 -23.42 -28.01 -26.73
CA THR A 423 -23.47 -29.16 -27.65
C THR A 423 -24.76 -29.98 -27.54
N ALA A 424 -25.56 -29.78 -26.50
CA ALA A 424 -26.83 -30.47 -26.29
C ALA A 424 -27.98 -29.87 -27.12
N ASP A 425 -29.08 -30.62 -27.23
CA ASP A 425 -30.35 -30.06 -27.69
C ASP A 425 -30.87 -29.06 -26.64
N ARG A 426 -30.83 -27.77 -26.98
CA ARG A 426 -31.25 -26.66 -26.12
C ARG A 426 -32.71 -26.73 -25.66
N SER A 427 -33.55 -27.56 -26.30
CA SER A 427 -34.91 -27.82 -25.84
C SER A 427 -34.99 -28.79 -24.65
N THR A 428 -33.91 -29.55 -24.39
CA THR A 428 -33.85 -30.61 -23.36
C THR A 428 -33.06 -30.22 -22.12
N MET A 429 -32.29 -29.13 -22.18
CA MET A 429 -31.40 -28.70 -21.10
C MET A 429 -31.38 -27.18 -20.97
N LEU A 430 -31.53 -26.69 -19.74
CA LEU A 430 -31.37 -25.27 -19.42
C LEU A 430 -29.88 -24.89 -19.36
N PRO A 431 -29.51 -23.65 -19.72
CA PRO A 431 -28.13 -23.19 -19.58
C PRO A 431 -27.71 -23.19 -18.11
N PRO A 432 -26.43 -23.50 -17.80
CA PRO A 432 -25.88 -23.27 -16.48
C PRO A 432 -26.07 -21.81 -16.05
N ARG A 433 -26.27 -21.58 -14.75
CA ARG A 433 -26.36 -20.20 -14.23
C ARG A 433 -24.99 -19.55 -14.38
N ARG A 434 -24.94 -18.40 -15.04
CA ARG A 434 -23.72 -17.61 -15.17
C ARG A 434 -23.19 -17.16 -13.80
N ASP A 435 -21.90 -17.36 -13.59
CA ASP A 435 -21.15 -16.95 -12.41
C ASP A 435 -19.89 -16.17 -12.83
N LEU A 436 -19.75 -14.93 -12.38
CA LEU A 436 -18.67 -14.05 -12.82
C LEU A 436 -17.31 -14.41 -12.20
N GLU A 437 -17.32 -15.01 -11.00
CA GLU A 437 -16.10 -15.48 -10.35
C GLU A 437 -15.57 -16.68 -11.15
N LEU A 438 -16.44 -17.66 -11.43
CA LEU A 438 -16.07 -18.85 -12.19
C LEU A 438 -15.78 -18.53 -13.67
N ASP A 439 -16.51 -17.61 -14.31
CA ASP A 439 -16.18 -17.12 -15.66
C ASP A 439 -14.70 -16.66 -15.70
N THR A 440 -14.26 -15.91 -14.70
CA THR A 440 -12.88 -15.39 -14.63
C THR A 440 -11.86 -16.51 -14.43
N LEU A 441 -12.16 -17.51 -13.61
CA LEU A 441 -11.27 -18.66 -13.41
C LEU A 441 -11.21 -19.57 -14.65
N VAL A 442 -12.32 -19.69 -15.39
CA VAL A 442 -12.33 -20.41 -16.67
C VAL A 442 -11.45 -19.72 -17.71
N GLU A 443 -11.43 -18.39 -17.76
CA GLU A 443 -10.48 -17.66 -18.64
C GLU A 443 -9.02 -18.03 -18.34
N ILE A 444 -8.67 -18.35 -17.09
CA ILE A 444 -7.32 -18.82 -16.75
C ILE A 444 -7.09 -20.25 -17.26
N LEU A 445 -8.06 -21.15 -17.06
CA LEU A 445 -7.99 -22.54 -17.54
C LEU A 445 -7.82 -22.62 -19.07
N GLU A 446 -8.39 -21.66 -19.79
CA GLU A 446 -8.32 -21.57 -21.26
C GLU A 446 -7.13 -20.74 -21.77
N GLY A 447 -6.35 -20.12 -20.87
CA GLY A 447 -5.16 -19.33 -21.22
C GLY A 447 -5.46 -17.91 -21.69
N ASP A 448 -6.68 -17.42 -21.51
CA ASP A 448 -7.11 -16.06 -21.86
C ASP A 448 -6.75 -15.01 -20.80
N ARG A 449 -6.39 -15.45 -19.59
CA ARG A 449 -6.07 -14.58 -18.45
C ARG A 449 -4.84 -15.06 -17.68
N TRP A 450 -3.91 -14.13 -17.45
CA TRP A 450 -2.63 -14.43 -16.79
C TRP A 450 -2.63 -14.09 -15.30
N ILE A 451 -2.01 -14.97 -14.51
CA ILE A 451 -1.89 -14.81 -13.06
C ILE A 451 -0.65 -13.99 -12.71
N HIS A 452 -0.85 -12.95 -11.92
CA HIS A 452 0.19 -12.20 -11.21
C HIS A 452 0.08 -12.50 -9.72
N CYS A 453 1.02 -13.25 -9.15
CA CYS A 453 0.87 -13.80 -7.80
C CYS A 453 1.85 -13.17 -6.80
N HIS A 454 1.34 -12.47 -5.78
CA HIS A 454 2.12 -12.08 -4.62
C HIS A 454 2.70 -13.31 -3.93
N SER A 455 4.02 -13.38 -3.80
CA SER A 455 4.71 -14.49 -3.16
C SER A 455 6.03 -14.02 -2.58
N TYR A 456 6.45 -14.59 -1.46
CA TYR A 456 7.79 -14.38 -0.93
C TYR A 456 8.59 -15.66 -0.93
N ARG A 457 8.02 -16.74 -0.38
CA ARG A 457 8.78 -17.93 -0.02
C ARG A 457 8.90 -18.98 -1.11
N GLN A 458 10.05 -19.68 -1.12
CA GLN A 458 10.34 -20.72 -2.10
C GLN A 458 9.34 -21.88 -2.12
N ASP A 459 8.82 -22.28 -0.96
CA ASP A 459 7.92 -23.41 -0.82
C ASP A 459 6.54 -23.12 -1.42
N GLU A 460 6.06 -21.89 -1.25
CA GLU A 460 4.79 -21.42 -1.80
C GLU A 460 4.87 -21.17 -3.31
N ILE A 461 6.01 -20.67 -3.81
CA ILE A 461 6.28 -20.54 -5.24
C ILE A 461 6.21 -21.91 -5.92
N LEU A 462 6.90 -22.92 -5.38
CA LEU A 462 6.87 -24.30 -5.89
C LEU A 462 5.48 -24.92 -5.80
N MET A 463 4.75 -24.67 -4.70
CA MET A 463 3.38 -25.15 -4.54
C MET A 463 2.47 -24.60 -5.64
N LEU A 464 2.46 -23.28 -5.87
CA LEU A 464 1.55 -22.70 -6.85
C LEU A 464 1.89 -23.12 -8.28
N MET A 465 3.18 -23.30 -8.63
CA MET A 465 3.56 -23.85 -9.93
C MET A 465 3.01 -25.28 -10.12
N ARG A 466 3.07 -26.14 -9.10
CA ARG A 466 2.49 -27.49 -9.17
C ARG A 466 0.96 -27.47 -9.30
N VAL A 467 0.29 -26.58 -8.58
CA VAL A 467 -1.16 -26.38 -8.76
C VAL A 467 -1.47 -25.98 -10.20
N ALA A 468 -0.71 -25.04 -10.77
CA ALA A 468 -0.90 -24.64 -12.17
C ALA A 468 -0.68 -25.80 -13.15
N GLU A 469 0.37 -26.62 -12.93
CA GLU A 469 0.65 -27.83 -13.71
C GLU A 469 -0.49 -28.85 -13.64
N ASP A 470 -1.07 -29.08 -12.45
CA ASP A 470 -2.17 -30.03 -12.25
C ASP A 470 -3.44 -29.66 -13.05
N PHE A 471 -3.70 -28.36 -13.22
CA PHE A 471 -4.84 -27.83 -13.97
C PHE A 471 -4.50 -27.44 -15.42
N GLY A 472 -3.25 -27.62 -15.85
CA GLY A 472 -2.83 -27.42 -17.23
C GLY A 472 -2.64 -25.95 -17.65
N PHE A 473 -2.42 -25.03 -16.70
CA PHE A 473 -2.11 -23.62 -17.00
C PHE A 473 -0.72 -23.22 -16.47
N ARG A 474 -0.28 -22.00 -16.80
CA ARG A 474 0.99 -21.44 -16.33
C ARG A 474 0.78 -20.19 -15.47
N ILE A 475 1.74 -19.94 -14.59
CA ILE A 475 1.79 -18.69 -13.82
C ILE A 475 2.52 -17.68 -14.68
N GLY A 476 1.93 -16.50 -14.86
CA GLY A 476 2.55 -15.42 -15.63
C GLY A 476 3.73 -14.83 -14.88
N THR A 477 3.47 -14.18 -13.75
CA THR A 477 4.50 -13.51 -12.96
C THR A 477 4.30 -13.71 -11.47
N PHE A 478 5.37 -14.08 -10.77
CA PHE A 478 5.42 -13.99 -9.31
C PHE A 478 5.90 -12.59 -8.89
N GLN A 479 5.16 -11.97 -7.99
CA GLN A 479 5.32 -10.61 -7.51
C GLN A 479 6.00 -10.59 -6.14
N HIS A 480 6.84 -9.59 -5.92
CA HIS A 480 7.84 -9.41 -4.86
C HIS A 480 8.92 -10.49 -4.82
N ILE A 481 8.53 -11.77 -4.80
CA ILE A 481 9.34 -12.97 -5.00
C ILE A 481 10.75 -12.94 -4.38
N LEU A 482 10.83 -12.53 -3.12
CA LEU A 482 12.12 -12.28 -2.46
C LEU A 482 12.99 -13.53 -2.25
N GLU A 483 12.41 -14.73 -2.25
CA GLU A 483 13.14 -16.00 -2.26
C GLU A 483 13.21 -16.67 -3.66
N GLY A 484 12.86 -15.95 -4.73
CA GLY A 484 12.85 -16.48 -6.10
C GLY A 484 14.19 -17.02 -6.56
N TYR A 485 15.30 -16.40 -6.13
CA TYR A 485 16.66 -16.88 -6.40
C TYR A 485 16.92 -18.34 -5.97
N LYS A 486 16.18 -18.86 -4.99
CA LYS A 486 16.33 -20.24 -4.50
C LYS A 486 15.65 -21.27 -5.41
N VAL A 487 14.71 -20.83 -6.26
CA VAL A 487 13.88 -21.68 -7.15
C VAL A 487 13.86 -21.17 -8.59
N ALA A 488 14.82 -20.33 -8.95
CA ALA A 488 14.89 -19.71 -10.27
C ALA A 488 14.98 -20.73 -11.43
N PRO A 489 15.73 -21.85 -11.33
CA PRO A 489 15.73 -22.88 -12.37
C PRO A 489 14.35 -23.52 -12.58
N GLU A 490 13.57 -23.71 -11.51
CA GLU A 490 12.21 -24.22 -11.57
C GLU A 490 11.27 -23.22 -12.24
N MET A 491 11.36 -21.94 -11.88
CA MET A 491 10.59 -20.88 -12.53
C MET A 491 10.88 -20.78 -14.02
N ALA A 492 12.15 -20.81 -14.41
CA ALA A 492 12.55 -20.75 -15.82
C ALA A 492 11.99 -21.93 -16.62
N ARG A 493 11.94 -23.14 -16.03
CA ARG A 493 11.34 -24.32 -16.65
C ARG A 493 9.82 -24.23 -16.77
N HIS A 494 9.16 -23.69 -15.75
CA HIS A 494 7.71 -23.43 -15.77
C HIS A 494 7.34 -22.37 -16.81
N GLY A 495 8.25 -21.42 -17.05
CA GLY A 495 8.03 -20.24 -17.87
C GLY A 495 7.42 -19.06 -17.10
N ALA A 496 7.52 -19.06 -15.77
CA ALA A 496 7.10 -17.91 -14.95
C ALA A 496 8.16 -16.82 -14.94
N SER A 497 7.71 -15.57 -14.98
CA SER A 497 8.54 -14.39 -14.72
C SER A 497 8.61 -14.06 -13.22
N GLY A 498 9.59 -13.23 -12.84
CA GLY A 498 9.73 -12.71 -11.48
C GLY A 498 9.76 -11.18 -11.46
N SER A 499 8.93 -10.57 -10.63
CA SER A 499 8.89 -9.13 -10.38
C SER A 499 9.24 -8.91 -8.92
N THR A 500 10.40 -8.32 -8.62
CA THR A 500 10.97 -8.25 -7.26
C THR A 500 11.34 -6.84 -6.82
N PHE A 501 11.69 -6.69 -5.55
CA PHE A 501 12.43 -5.53 -5.06
C PHE A 501 13.94 -5.80 -5.06
N SER A 502 14.71 -4.71 -5.06
CA SER A 502 16.15 -4.78 -4.87
C SER A 502 16.57 -4.63 -3.40
N ASP A 503 15.80 -3.95 -2.55
CA ASP A 503 16.13 -3.73 -1.13
C ASP A 503 14.96 -3.57 -0.14
N TRP A 504 13.71 -3.87 -0.55
CA TRP A 504 12.54 -3.76 0.33
C TRP A 504 12.18 -5.10 1.01
N TRP A 505 12.67 -5.34 2.23
CA TRP A 505 12.42 -6.56 3.02
C TRP A 505 12.64 -6.37 4.54
N ALA A 506 12.74 -7.48 5.30
CA ALA A 506 12.95 -7.55 6.76
C ALA A 506 11.82 -6.99 7.66
N TYR A 507 10.62 -6.79 7.11
CA TYR A 507 9.44 -6.35 7.88
C TYR A 507 8.47 -7.50 8.23
N LYS A 508 8.71 -8.73 7.75
CA LYS A 508 7.99 -9.97 8.07
C LYS A 508 8.95 -11.15 8.13
N PHE A 509 8.50 -12.26 8.73
CA PHE A 509 9.33 -13.47 8.80
C PHE A 509 9.51 -14.13 7.43
N GLU A 510 8.48 -14.12 6.57
CA GLU A 510 8.56 -14.64 5.20
C GLU A 510 9.51 -13.89 4.25
N VAL A 511 10.05 -12.75 4.68
CA VAL A 511 11.01 -11.93 3.90
C VAL A 511 12.39 -11.87 4.56
N TYR A 512 12.69 -12.82 5.47
CA TYR A 512 13.92 -12.83 6.24
C TYR A 512 15.17 -13.16 5.40
N ASP A 513 15.05 -14.09 4.46
CA ASP A 513 16.16 -14.51 3.57
C ASP A 513 16.25 -13.67 2.29
N ALA A 514 15.58 -12.52 2.24
CA ALA A 514 15.65 -11.62 1.11
C ALA A 514 17.07 -11.04 0.96
N ILE A 515 17.56 -10.98 -0.28
CA ILE A 515 18.90 -10.47 -0.60
C ILE A 515 18.85 -9.56 -1.83
N PRO A 516 19.73 -8.54 -1.91
CA PRO A 516 19.71 -7.61 -3.04
C PRO A 516 20.14 -8.25 -4.36
N TYR A 517 20.77 -9.41 -4.28
CA TYR A 517 21.21 -10.20 -5.44
C TYR A 517 20.07 -10.98 -6.10
N ASN A 518 18.86 -10.99 -5.52
CA ASN A 518 17.74 -11.83 -5.95
C ASN A 518 17.45 -11.69 -7.45
N GLY A 519 17.21 -10.46 -7.92
CA GLY A 519 16.93 -10.21 -9.34
C GLY A 519 18.05 -10.66 -10.28
N ALA A 520 19.30 -10.41 -9.91
CA ALA A 520 20.46 -10.81 -10.73
C ALA A 520 20.68 -12.33 -10.74
N LEU A 521 20.41 -13.03 -9.65
CA LEU A 521 20.46 -14.49 -9.56
C LEU A 521 19.37 -15.13 -10.42
N MET A 522 18.13 -14.64 -10.32
CA MET A 522 17.03 -15.10 -11.16
C MET A 522 17.30 -14.87 -12.65
N ARG A 523 17.78 -13.68 -13.03
CA ARG A 523 18.19 -13.38 -14.41
C ARG A 523 19.23 -14.37 -14.92
N ARG A 524 20.26 -14.68 -14.11
CA ARG A 524 21.31 -15.65 -14.49
C ARG A 524 20.78 -17.06 -14.71
N ALA A 525 19.69 -17.43 -14.05
CA ALA A 525 19.03 -18.72 -14.24
C ALA A 525 18.08 -18.76 -15.46
N GLY A 526 17.94 -17.64 -16.19
CA GLY A 526 17.07 -17.55 -17.37
C GLY A 526 15.64 -17.12 -17.09
N VAL A 527 15.34 -16.64 -15.88
CA VAL A 527 14.03 -16.04 -15.56
C VAL A 527 13.97 -14.63 -16.15
N ASN A 528 12.83 -14.27 -16.74
CA ASN A 528 12.55 -12.87 -17.08
C ASN A 528 12.25 -12.07 -15.80
N VAL A 529 13.11 -11.10 -15.48
CA VAL A 529 13.07 -10.38 -14.19
C VAL A 529 12.75 -8.90 -14.39
N SER A 530 11.83 -8.38 -13.59
CA SER A 530 11.55 -6.96 -13.46
C SER A 530 11.70 -6.48 -12.02
N PHE A 531 11.82 -5.17 -11.84
CA PHE A 531 11.64 -4.51 -10.56
C PHE A 531 10.35 -3.71 -10.55
N ASN A 532 9.70 -3.67 -9.40
CA ASN A 532 8.42 -3.00 -9.21
C ASN A 532 8.44 -2.05 -8.01
N SER A 533 7.42 -1.19 -7.94
CA SER A 533 7.38 -0.17 -6.88
C SER A 533 6.68 -0.63 -5.62
N ASP A 534 5.47 -1.22 -5.72
CA ASP A 534 4.53 -1.41 -4.60
C ASP A 534 4.32 -0.14 -3.74
N SER A 535 4.60 1.05 -4.31
CA SER A 535 4.65 2.32 -3.58
C SER A 535 4.66 3.52 -4.52
N ASP A 536 3.81 4.50 -4.24
CA ASP A 536 3.79 5.79 -4.94
C ASP A 536 5.15 6.48 -4.94
N GLU A 537 5.90 6.33 -3.85
CA GLU A 537 7.21 6.96 -3.67
C GLU A 537 8.30 6.24 -4.46
N LEU A 538 8.27 4.92 -4.48
CA LEU A 538 9.27 4.14 -5.20
C LEU A 538 9.03 4.19 -6.71
N ALA A 539 7.75 4.28 -7.12
CA ALA A 539 7.37 4.32 -8.53
C ALA A 539 8.04 5.48 -9.26
N ARG A 540 8.14 6.67 -8.63
CA ARG A 540 8.86 7.82 -9.21
C ARG A 540 10.39 7.68 -9.24
N ARG A 541 10.94 6.54 -8.80
CA ARG A 541 12.38 6.23 -8.70
C ARG A 541 12.74 4.84 -9.23
N LEU A 542 11.93 4.24 -10.11
CA LEU A 542 12.20 2.91 -10.66
C LEU A 542 13.57 2.80 -11.37
N ASN A 543 14.06 3.88 -11.97
CA ASN A 543 15.41 3.92 -12.53
C ASN A 543 16.50 3.64 -11.47
N LEU A 544 16.29 4.07 -10.23
CA LEU A 544 17.21 3.80 -9.11
C LEU A 544 17.07 2.37 -8.60
N GLU A 545 15.87 1.78 -8.65
CA GLU A 545 15.71 0.34 -8.40
C GLU A 545 16.55 -0.46 -9.41
N ALA A 546 16.45 -0.14 -10.70
CA ALA A 546 17.28 -0.76 -11.72
C ALA A 546 18.80 -0.57 -11.44
N ALA A 547 19.22 0.63 -11.05
CA ALA A 547 20.62 0.93 -10.74
C ALA A 547 21.19 0.03 -9.62
N LYS A 548 20.36 -0.38 -8.65
CA LYS A 548 20.78 -1.29 -7.58
C LYS A 548 21.15 -2.68 -8.10
N ALA A 549 20.60 -3.14 -9.23
CA ALA A 549 21.03 -4.39 -9.88
C ALA A 549 22.48 -4.31 -10.39
N VAL A 550 22.94 -3.13 -10.83
CA VAL A 550 24.34 -2.91 -11.17
C VAL A 550 25.21 -3.07 -9.92
N LYS A 551 24.81 -2.40 -8.83
CA LYS A 551 25.57 -2.39 -7.56
C LYS A 551 25.70 -3.77 -6.93
N TYR A 552 24.59 -4.49 -6.77
CA TYR A 552 24.58 -5.76 -6.05
C TYR A 552 24.76 -6.95 -6.99
N GLY A 553 24.17 -6.93 -8.18
CA GLY A 553 24.21 -8.07 -9.10
C GLY A 553 25.38 -8.09 -10.09
N ASN A 554 26.14 -6.99 -10.18
CA ASN A 554 27.07 -6.73 -11.29
C ASN A 554 26.38 -6.91 -12.66
N VAL A 555 25.10 -6.56 -12.74
CA VAL A 555 24.33 -6.56 -13.98
C VAL A 555 24.84 -5.40 -14.84
N PRO A 556 25.15 -5.61 -16.13
CA PRO A 556 25.54 -4.51 -17.02
C PRO A 556 24.49 -3.40 -17.02
N PRO A 557 24.86 -2.10 -17.07
CA PRO A 557 23.91 -0.98 -17.00
C PRO A 557 22.73 -1.10 -17.98
N GLU A 558 22.99 -1.43 -19.24
CA GLU A 558 21.94 -1.63 -20.25
C GLU A 558 20.93 -2.71 -19.83
N GLU A 559 21.44 -3.84 -19.33
CA GLU A 559 20.63 -4.96 -18.85
C GLU A 559 19.89 -4.66 -17.55
N ALA A 560 20.44 -3.77 -16.71
CA ALA A 560 19.80 -3.33 -15.49
C ALA A 560 18.59 -2.44 -15.80
N LEU A 561 18.70 -1.52 -16.76
CA LEU A 561 17.57 -0.68 -17.17
C LEU A 561 16.42 -1.50 -17.77
N LYS A 562 16.71 -2.65 -18.39
CA LYS A 562 15.69 -3.60 -18.90
C LYS A 562 14.75 -4.10 -17.80
N PHE A 563 15.17 -4.13 -16.52
CA PHE A 563 14.33 -4.55 -15.40
C PHE A 563 13.12 -3.63 -15.15
N VAL A 564 13.14 -2.41 -15.67
CA VAL A 564 12.06 -1.42 -15.53
C VAL A 564 11.55 -0.91 -16.88
N THR A 565 11.88 -1.61 -17.98
CA THR A 565 11.45 -1.26 -19.34
C THR A 565 10.96 -2.51 -20.11
N ILE A 566 11.79 -3.17 -20.91
CA ILE A 566 11.32 -4.28 -21.77
C ILE A 566 10.94 -5.54 -21.01
N ASN A 567 11.58 -5.85 -19.87
CA ASN A 567 11.27 -7.04 -19.09
C ASN A 567 9.87 -6.99 -18.46
N PRO A 568 9.44 -5.90 -17.79
CA PRO A 568 8.05 -5.75 -17.37
C PRO A 568 7.09 -5.65 -18.57
N ALA A 569 7.46 -5.06 -19.71
CA ALA A 569 6.61 -5.11 -20.91
C ALA A 569 6.29 -6.55 -21.32
N PHE A 570 7.30 -7.43 -21.32
CA PHE A 570 7.13 -8.86 -21.60
C PHE A 570 6.23 -9.55 -20.57
N GLN A 571 6.38 -9.24 -19.27
CA GLN A 571 5.50 -9.77 -18.21
C GLN A 571 4.04 -9.39 -18.41
N LEU A 572 3.81 -8.20 -18.95
CA LEU A 572 2.48 -7.66 -19.20
C LEU A 572 1.93 -8.04 -20.57
N HIS A 573 2.71 -8.78 -21.38
CA HIS A 573 2.39 -9.09 -22.78
C HIS A 573 2.14 -7.82 -23.63
N LEU A 574 2.97 -6.80 -23.40
CA LEU A 574 2.97 -5.52 -24.10
C LEU A 574 4.31 -5.21 -24.77
N ASP A 575 5.22 -6.19 -24.85
CA ASP A 575 6.56 -6.05 -25.44
C ASP A 575 6.55 -5.80 -26.95
N ASP A 576 5.43 -6.03 -27.64
CA ASP A 576 5.19 -5.61 -29.02
C ASP A 576 4.83 -4.12 -29.14
N ARG A 577 4.48 -3.47 -28.03
CA ARG A 577 3.99 -2.08 -27.98
C ARG A 577 4.88 -1.11 -27.23
N VAL A 578 5.48 -1.51 -26.11
CA VAL A 578 6.24 -0.62 -25.20
C VAL A 578 7.49 -1.30 -24.65
N GLY A 579 8.29 -0.56 -23.87
CA GLY A 579 9.44 -1.09 -23.15
C GLY A 579 10.77 -1.06 -23.92
N SER A 580 10.74 -0.71 -25.20
CA SER A 580 11.94 -0.45 -26.01
C SER A 580 11.65 0.60 -27.09
N LEU A 581 12.71 1.27 -27.56
CA LEU A 581 12.64 2.23 -28.67
C LEU A 581 12.99 1.49 -29.96
N GLU A 582 11.97 0.88 -30.56
CA GLU A 582 12.08 0.13 -31.83
C GLU A 582 10.98 0.58 -32.80
N PRO A 583 11.24 0.60 -34.12
CA PRO A 583 10.24 0.96 -35.12
C PRO A 583 8.91 0.20 -34.96
N GLY A 584 7.79 0.93 -34.97
CA GLY A 584 6.42 0.41 -34.84
C GLY A 584 5.87 0.39 -33.40
N LYS A 585 6.74 0.47 -32.38
CA LYS A 585 6.32 0.57 -30.97
C LYS A 585 5.74 1.94 -30.66
N ASP A 586 4.96 2.01 -29.58
CA ASP A 586 4.42 3.25 -29.06
C ASP A 586 5.58 4.20 -28.69
N GLY A 587 5.45 5.46 -29.05
CA GLY A 587 6.46 6.50 -28.83
C GLY A 587 6.51 6.99 -27.38
N ASP A 588 6.51 6.05 -26.43
CA ASP A 588 6.62 6.34 -25.00
C ASP A 588 8.09 6.43 -24.62
N PHE A 589 8.59 7.62 -24.28
CA PHE A 589 10.02 7.81 -23.98
C PHE A 589 10.26 8.86 -22.89
N VAL A 590 11.46 8.82 -22.33
CA VAL A 590 11.90 9.72 -21.26
C VAL A 590 13.21 10.39 -21.66
N ILE A 591 13.29 11.69 -21.43
CA ILE A 591 14.50 12.48 -21.62
C ILE A 591 15.11 12.77 -20.24
N TRP A 592 16.36 12.38 -20.07
CA TRP A 592 17.12 12.52 -18.83
C TRP A 592 18.25 13.54 -19.00
N SER A 593 18.58 14.24 -17.91
CA SER A 593 19.70 15.18 -17.86
C SER A 593 21.09 14.53 -17.92
N GLY A 594 21.16 13.21 -17.90
CA GLY A 594 22.38 12.41 -17.82
C GLY A 594 22.05 10.91 -17.76
N ASP A 595 23.01 10.07 -17.39
CA ASP A 595 22.83 8.62 -17.28
C ASP A 595 21.58 8.25 -16.47
N PRO A 596 20.61 7.49 -17.03
CA PRO A 596 19.34 7.21 -16.36
C PRO A 596 19.49 6.42 -15.05
N LEU A 597 20.59 5.69 -14.84
CA LEU A 597 20.85 4.92 -13.62
C LEU A 597 21.60 5.72 -12.54
N SER A 598 21.90 6.99 -12.78
CA SER A 598 22.54 7.87 -11.82
C SER A 598 21.52 8.50 -10.86
N GLY A 599 21.86 8.50 -9.56
CA GLY A 599 21.09 9.23 -8.53
C GLY A 599 21.09 10.76 -8.69
N TYR A 600 21.94 11.30 -9.55
CA TYR A 600 22.00 12.74 -9.86
C TYR A 600 21.17 13.13 -11.09
N SER A 601 20.71 12.15 -11.87
CA SER A 601 19.97 12.43 -13.09
C SER A 601 18.53 12.85 -12.78
N MET A 602 18.06 13.84 -13.53
CA MET A 602 16.70 14.33 -13.48
C MET A 602 15.95 13.87 -14.73
N CYS A 603 14.73 13.38 -14.55
CA CYS A 603 13.78 13.25 -15.65
C CYS A 603 13.34 14.66 -16.05
N LEU A 604 13.66 15.06 -17.29
CA LEU A 604 13.36 16.37 -17.84
C LEU A 604 11.99 16.38 -18.52
N GLN A 605 11.69 15.33 -19.28
CA GLN A 605 10.46 15.20 -20.05
C GLN A 605 10.05 13.73 -20.16
N THR A 606 8.75 13.49 -20.18
CA THR A 606 8.12 12.19 -20.41
C THR A 606 7.07 12.37 -21.50
N TRP A 607 7.11 11.50 -22.50
CA TRP A 607 6.32 11.59 -23.73
C TRP A 607 5.45 10.36 -23.92
#